data_AF-A0A1B6HBR7-F1
#
_entry.id   AF-A0A1B6HBR7-F1
#
_cell.length_a   1.000
_cell.length_b   1.000
_cell.length_c   1.000
_cell.angle_alpha   90.00
_cell.angle_beta   90.00
_cell.angle_gamma   90.00
#
_symmetry.space_group_name_H-M   'P 1'
#
loop_
_entity.id
_entity.type
_entity.pdbx_description
1 polymer ?
#
loop_
_entity_poly.entity_id
_entity_poly.type
_entity_poly.pdbx_seq_one_letter_code
_entity_poly.pdbx_strand_id
1 'polypeptide(L)'
;YVFSPVLLIPLHKKPKLGLLLIVLFVIMTTSGSLWNAITKDLKGGGAFTFDRRSEDTFAKEYIVTHWRATSFLVGMALGYVFFKVKQGELVLKLSKGKVWAGWLLSIFFIVFSVFFIIVLQNPEYVPKRWVDIPYMVFHRHLFIAGFAWIILACILGHGGYLNQFLSWNILIPFTRLTYGAFLTHVLIQSIETYSQRVPGTLIAMNYWFH
;
A
#
# COMPACT_ATOMS: atom_id res chain seq x y z
N TYR A 1 -11.51 7.88 7.70
CA TYR A 1 -12.93 7.54 7.49
C TYR A 1 -13.80 8.73 7.06
N VAL A 2 -13.52 9.97 7.47
CA VAL A 2 -14.30 11.17 7.07
C VAL A 2 -14.31 11.47 5.56
N PHE A 3 -13.28 11.07 4.81
CA PHE A 3 -13.17 11.33 3.36
C PHE A 3 -13.95 10.34 2.46
N SER A 4 -14.39 9.20 3.00
CA SER A 4 -15.04 8.16 2.20
C SER A 4 -16.38 8.60 1.59
N PRO A 5 -17.29 9.30 2.30
CA PRO A 5 -18.55 9.79 1.72
C PRO A 5 -18.33 10.81 0.60
N VAL A 6 -17.33 11.70 0.77
CA VAL A 6 -16.99 12.76 -0.18
C VAL A 6 -16.52 12.19 -1.53
N LEU A 7 -15.88 11.03 -1.52
CA LEU A 7 -15.40 10.35 -2.74
C LEU A 7 -16.42 9.37 -3.32
N LEU A 8 -17.22 8.70 -2.48
CA LEU A 8 -18.22 7.72 -2.93
C LEU A 8 -19.47 8.36 -3.56
N ILE A 9 -19.94 9.51 -3.05
CA ILE A 9 -21.13 10.20 -3.57
C ILE A 9 -20.94 10.66 -5.04
N PRO A 10 -19.83 11.34 -5.41
CA PRO A 10 -19.55 11.67 -6.81
C PRO A 10 -19.35 10.44 -7.68
N LEU A 11 -18.74 9.37 -7.15
CA LEU A 11 -18.49 8.14 -7.89
C LEU A 11 -19.79 7.42 -8.29
N HIS A 12 -20.81 7.48 -7.42
CA HIS A 12 -22.13 6.92 -7.72
C HIS A 12 -22.94 7.79 -8.71
N LYS A 13 -22.90 9.12 -8.57
CA LYS A 13 -23.71 10.03 -9.42
C LYS A 13 -23.06 10.38 -10.77
N LYS A 14 -21.73 10.56 -10.80
CA LYS A 14 -20.94 10.93 -11.99
C LYS A 14 -19.61 10.17 -12.01
N PRO A 15 -19.58 8.93 -12.53
CA PRO A 15 -18.44 8.04 -12.34
C PRO A 15 -17.15 8.53 -13.02
N LYS A 16 -17.25 9.23 -14.16
CA LYS A 16 -16.09 9.85 -14.81
C LYS A 16 -15.43 10.92 -13.93
N LEU A 17 -16.24 11.71 -13.23
CA LEU A 17 -15.74 12.74 -12.31
C LEU A 17 -15.13 12.12 -11.05
N GLY A 18 -15.77 11.09 -10.49
CA GLY A 18 -15.23 10.36 -9.33
C GLY A 18 -13.89 9.70 -9.63
N LEU A 19 -13.75 9.03 -10.79
CA LEU A 19 -12.49 8.44 -11.23
C LEU A 19 -11.41 9.50 -11.48
N LEU A 20 -11.77 10.64 -12.09
CA LEU A 20 -10.84 11.76 -12.29
C LEU A 20 -10.34 12.32 -10.96
N LEU A 21 -11.22 12.48 -9.97
CA LEU A 21 -10.83 12.91 -8.62
C LEU A 21 -9.88 11.91 -7.95
N ILE A 22 -10.17 10.62 -8.05
CA ILE A 22 -9.28 9.56 -7.52
C ILE A 22 -7.88 9.66 -8.14
N VAL A 23 -7.79 9.78 -9.48
CA VAL A 23 -6.51 9.92 -10.18
C VAL A 23 -5.77 11.19 -9.73
N LEU A 24 -6.47 12.32 -9.64
CA LEU A 24 -5.89 13.58 -9.16
C LEU A 24 -5.35 13.45 -7.73
N PHE A 25 -6.10 12.83 -6.82
CA PHE A 25 -5.65 12.62 -5.44
C PHE A 25 -4.42 11.70 -5.39
N VAL A 26 -4.39 10.62 -6.18
CA VAL A 26 -3.21 9.74 -6.26
C VAL A 26 -1.99 10.50 -6.79
N ILE A 27 -2.16 11.35 -7.80
CA ILE A 27 -1.06 12.17 -8.33
C ILE A 27 -0.57 13.14 -7.25
N MET A 28 -1.47 13.88 -6.60
CA MET A 28 -1.11 14.83 -5.54
C MET A 28 -0.35 14.16 -4.39
N THR A 29 -0.83 13.01 -3.91
CA THR A 29 -0.17 12.29 -2.79
C THR A 29 1.18 11.74 -3.23
N THR A 30 1.30 11.23 -4.46
CA THR A 30 2.56 10.69 -4.98
C THR A 30 3.59 11.79 -5.22
N SER A 31 3.19 12.91 -5.83
CA SER A 31 4.05 14.06 -6.10
C SER A 31 4.53 14.72 -4.81
N GLY A 32 3.66 14.86 -3.81
CA GLY A 32 4.09 15.39 -2.51
C GLY A 32 5.02 14.42 -1.76
N SER A 33 4.81 13.10 -1.87
CA SER A 33 5.72 12.11 -1.30
C SER A 33 7.09 12.19 -1.96
N LEU A 34 7.13 12.29 -3.30
CA LEU A 34 8.36 12.48 -4.07
C LEU A 34 9.07 13.79 -3.69
N TRP A 35 8.33 14.89 -3.56
CA TRP A 35 8.88 16.17 -3.11
C TRP A 35 9.50 16.06 -1.72
N ASN A 36 8.79 15.43 -0.78
CA ASN A 36 9.28 15.20 0.58
C ASN A 36 10.53 14.29 0.59
N ALA A 37 10.56 13.25 -0.23
CA ALA A 37 11.71 12.36 -0.39
C ALA A 37 12.95 13.08 -0.94
N ILE A 38 12.76 13.93 -1.95
CA ILE A 38 13.83 14.70 -2.58
C ILE A 38 14.36 15.77 -1.62
N THR A 39 13.48 16.51 -0.95
CA THR A 39 13.88 17.64 -0.08
C THR A 39 14.54 17.19 1.21
N LYS A 40 14.16 16.02 1.75
CA LYS A 40 14.69 15.49 3.01
C LYS A 40 15.76 14.41 2.83
N ASP A 41 16.19 14.16 1.59
CA ASP A 41 17.15 13.12 1.22
C ASP A 41 16.85 11.77 1.90
N LEU A 42 15.57 11.36 1.82
CA LEU A 42 15.11 10.13 2.45
C LEU A 42 15.77 8.93 1.78
N LYS A 43 16.22 7.99 2.60
CA LYS A 43 16.94 6.79 2.17
C LYS A 43 16.00 5.59 2.17
N GLY A 44 16.19 4.71 1.20
CA GLY A 44 15.39 3.52 0.99
C GLY A 44 15.81 2.46 2.01
N GLY A 45 14.87 2.04 2.85
CA GLY A 45 15.09 1.00 3.85
C GLY A 45 13.82 0.76 4.65
N GLY A 46 13.60 -0.48 5.09
CA GLY A 46 12.44 -0.79 5.92
C GLY A 46 12.45 -0.03 7.25
N ALA A 47 11.27 0.25 7.77
CA ALA A 47 11.00 0.91 9.06
C ALA A 47 11.72 0.35 10.30
N PHE A 48 12.30 -0.85 10.20
CA PHE A 48 12.76 -1.67 11.32
C PHE A 48 14.29 -1.85 11.36
N THR A 49 15.07 -1.07 10.60
CA THR A 49 16.52 -1.08 10.80
C THR A 49 16.86 -0.27 12.05
N PHE A 50 17.62 -0.81 13.00
CA PHE A 50 18.00 -0.15 14.27
C PHE A 50 18.91 1.10 14.13
N ASP A 51 19.08 1.61 12.91
CA ASP A 51 19.85 2.83 12.67
C ASP A 51 18.95 4.05 12.88
N ARG A 52 19.43 5.06 13.62
CA ARG A 52 18.73 6.32 13.95
C ARG A 52 18.21 7.08 12.71
N ARG A 53 18.77 6.74 11.54
CA ARG A 53 18.42 7.21 10.20
C ARG A 53 17.09 6.64 9.66
N SER A 54 16.70 5.45 10.10
CA SER A 54 15.43 4.81 9.73
C SER A 54 14.25 5.37 10.52
N GLU A 55 14.46 5.73 11.79
CA GLU A 55 13.42 6.26 12.70
C GLU A 55 12.85 7.58 12.17
N ASP A 56 13.73 8.47 11.69
CA ASP A 56 13.33 9.78 11.17
C ASP A 56 12.61 9.65 9.81
N THR A 57 13.01 8.66 8.99
CA THR A 57 12.34 8.30 7.73
C THR A 57 10.95 7.69 7.99
N PHE A 58 10.86 6.80 8.99
CA PHE A 58 9.61 6.19 9.43
C PHE A 58 8.61 7.24 9.92
N ALA A 59 9.04 8.17 10.79
CA ALA A 59 8.16 9.20 11.31
C ALA A 59 7.67 10.18 10.22
N LYS A 60 8.54 10.54 9.27
CA LYS A 60 8.24 11.58 8.25
C LYS A 60 7.51 11.06 7.03
N GLU A 61 7.55 9.76 6.76
CA GLU A 61 6.94 9.18 5.57
C GLU A 61 5.97 8.05 5.92
N TYR A 62 6.38 7.14 6.80
CA TYR A 62 5.55 6.00 7.15
C TYR A 62 4.40 6.41 8.06
N ILE A 63 4.60 7.17 9.14
CA ILE A 63 3.51 7.48 10.09
C ILE A 63 2.44 8.36 9.43
N VAL A 64 2.86 9.27 8.56
CA VAL A 64 2.01 10.26 7.92
C VAL A 64 0.98 9.63 6.97
N THR A 65 -0.31 9.80 7.29
CA THR A 65 -1.43 9.10 6.62
C THR A 65 -1.70 9.57 5.20
N HIS A 66 -1.40 10.83 4.85
CA HIS A 66 -1.68 11.38 3.53
C HIS A 66 -0.76 10.83 2.42
N TRP A 67 0.47 10.43 2.75
CA TRP A 67 1.35 9.75 1.78
C TRP A 67 0.91 8.32 1.47
N ARG A 68 0.08 7.73 2.34
CA ARG A 68 -0.39 6.34 2.23
C ARG A 68 -1.81 6.22 1.68
N ALA A 69 -2.47 7.33 1.32
CA ALA A 69 -3.85 7.34 0.86
C ALA A 69 -4.06 6.58 -0.47
N THR A 70 -3.01 6.36 -1.26
CA THR A 70 -3.07 5.69 -2.56
C THR A 70 -3.72 4.30 -2.51
N SER A 71 -3.42 3.47 -1.50
CA SER A 71 -4.01 2.12 -1.39
C SER A 71 -5.52 2.17 -1.19
N PHE A 72 -5.99 3.10 -0.36
CA PHE A 72 -7.41 3.34 -0.14
C PHE A 72 -8.12 3.81 -1.40
N LEU A 73 -7.51 4.76 -2.12
CA LEU A 73 -8.03 5.32 -3.37
C LEU A 73 -8.16 4.26 -4.47
N VAL A 74 -7.12 3.43 -4.67
CA VAL A 74 -7.15 2.33 -5.65
C VAL A 74 -8.17 1.27 -5.24
N GLY A 75 -8.28 0.93 -3.95
CA GLY A 75 -9.29 0.01 -3.44
C GLY A 75 -10.72 0.49 -3.71
N MET A 76 -11.00 1.78 -3.51
CA MET A 76 -12.31 2.36 -3.86
C MET A 76 -12.61 2.29 -5.36
N ALA A 77 -11.62 2.59 -6.21
CA ALA A 77 -11.78 2.47 -7.65
C ALA A 77 -12.12 1.03 -8.09
N LEU A 78 -11.39 0.04 -7.54
CA LEU A 78 -11.66 -1.37 -7.79
C LEU A 78 -13.05 -1.79 -7.27
N GLY A 79 -13.44 -1.34 -6.08
CA GLY A 79 -14.77 -1.63 -5.52
C GLY A 79 -15.90 -1.10 -6.40
N TYR A 80 -15.72 0.08 -7.00
CA TYR A 80 -16.66 0.63 -7.97
C TYR A 80 -16.72 -0.19 -9.27
N VAL A 81 -15.57 -0.59 -9.81
CA VAL A 81 -15.51 -1.49 -10.98
C VAL A 81 -16.23 -2.81 -10.68
N PHE A 82 -15.97 -3.41 -9.52
CA PHE A 82 -16.63 -4.63 -9.07
C PHE A 82 -18.15 -4.46 -9.01
N PHE A 83 -18.63 -3.36 -8.43
CA PHE A 83 -20.05 -3.05 -8.36
C PHE A 83 -20.70 -2.99 -9.75
N LYS A 84 -20.07 -2.30 -10.71
CA LYS A 84 -20.57 -2.20 -12.09
C LYS A 84 -20.52 -3.50 -12.87
N VAL A 85 -19.48 -4.31 -12.66
CA VAL A 85 -19.41 -5.67 -13.24
C VAL A 85 -20.54 -6.54 -12.70
N LYS A 86 -20.81 -6.50 -11.38
CA LYS A 86 -21.88 -7.28 -10.75
C LYS A 86 -23.27 -6.85 -11.19
N GLN A 87 -23.47 -5.57 -11.49
CA GLN A 87 -24.73 -5.04 -12.05
C GLN A 87 -24.92 -5.37 -13.55
N GLY A 88 -23.92 -5.93 -14.22
CA GLY A 88 -23.96 -6.21 -15.65
C GLY A 88 -23.81 -4.98 -16.54
N GLU A 89 -23.60 -3.80 -15.96
CA GLU A 89 -23.42 -2.54 -16.71
C GLU A 89 -22.04 -2.42 -17.35
N LEU A 90 -21.04 -3.15 -16.84
CA LEU A 90 -19.67 -3.14 -17.36
C LEU A 90 -19.22 -4.56 -17.72
N VAL A 91 -19.08 -4.82 -19.02
CA VAL A 91 -18.54 -6.08 -19.56
C VAL A 91 -17.14 -5.83 -20.11
N LEU A 92 -16.11 -6.21 -19.34
CA LEU A 92 -14.72 -6.14 -19.78
C LEU A 92 -14.34 -7.42 -20.53
N LYS A 93 -14.30 -7.35 -21.87
CA LYS A 93 -13.78 -8.44 -22.70
C LYS A 93 -12.26 -8.36 -22.79
N LEU A 94 -11.56 -9.24 -22.07
CA LEU A 94 -10.11 -9.37 -22.16
C LEU A 94 -9.72 -10.51 -23.11
N SER A 95 -8.73 -10.26 -23.97
CA SER A 95 -8.12 -11.33 -24.76
C SER A 95 -7.21 -12.18 -23.88
N LYS A 96 -7.03 -13.47 -24.22
CA LYS A 96 -6.15 -14.39 -23.48
C LYS A 96 -4.74 -13.81 -23.27
N GLY A 97 -4.20 -13.12 -24.29
CA GLY A 97 -2.89 -12.46 -24.19
C GLY A 97 -2.84 -11.35 -23.14
N LYS A 98 -3.88 -10.50 -23.06
CA LYS A 98 -3.95 -9.45 -22.03
C LYS A 98 -4.08 -10.03 -20.62
N VAL A 99 -4.81 -11.14 -20.48
CA VAL A 99 -4.94 -11.85 -19.21
C VAL A 99 -3.58 -12.37 -18.72
N TRP A 100 -2.85 -13.07 -19.59
CA TRP A 100 -1.51 -13.59 -19.28
C TRP A 100 -0.50 -12.48 -19.00
N ALA A 101 -0.50 -11.41 -19.80
CA ALA A 101 0.37 -10.26 -19.57
C ALA A 101 0.12 -9.63 -18.19
N GLY A 102 -1.16 -9.47 -17.80
CA GLY A 102 -1.50 -8.94 -16.49
C GLY A 102 -1.06 -9.86 -15.34
N TRP A 103 -1.16 -11.19 -15.49
CA TRP A 103 -0.64 -12.14 -14.49
C TRP A 103 0.87 -12.02 -14.31
N LEU A 104 1.63 -12.01 -15.41
CA LEU A 104 3.08 -11.85 -15.36
C LEU A 104 3.47 -10.52 -14.73
N LEU A 105 2.77 -9.44 -15.11
CA LEU A 105 3.02 -8.12 -14.56
C LEU A 105 2.69 -8.03 -13.06
N SER A 106 1.59 -8.66 -12.64
CA SER A 106 1.21 -8.72 -11.23
C SER A 106 2.25 -9.46 -10.39
N ILE A 107 2.71 -10.61 -10.85
CA ILE A 107 3.74 -11.38 -10.16
C ILE A 107 5.02 -10.56 -10.07
N PHE A 108 5.45 -9.96 -11.19
CA PHE A 108 6.61 -9.09 -11.23
C PHE A 108 6.49 -7.94 -10.22
N PHE A 109 5.36 -7.22 -10.19
CA PHE A 109 5.18 -6.11 -9.26
C PHE A 109 5.19 -6.52 -7.79
N ILE A 110 4.52 -7.62 -7.44
CA ILE A 110 4.49 -8.10 -6.04
C ILE A 110 5.88 -8.57 -5.62
N VAL A 111 6.53 -9.40 -6.43
CA VAL A 111 7.87 -9.94 -6.16
C VAL A 111 8.88 -8.80 -6.09
N PHE A 112 8.89 -7.89 -7.06
CA PHE A 112 9.79 -6.74 -7.05
C PHE A 112 9.59 -5.90 -5.78
N SER A 113 8.34 -5.58 -5.42
CA SER A 113 8.07 -4.73 -4.25
C SER A 113 8.53 -5.37 -2.95
N VAL A 114 8.34 -6.69 -2.80
CA VAL A 114 8.70 -7.44 -1.58
C VAL A 114 10.20 -7.75 -1.53
N PHE A 115 10.79 -8.29 -2.59
CA PHE A 115 12.17 -8.77 -2.56
C PHE A 115 13.20 -7.64 -2.67
N PHE A 116 12.86 -6.53 -3.32
CA PHE A 116 13.79 -5.41 -3.44
C PHE A 116 14.12 -4.76 -2.09
N ILE A 117 13.25 -4.94 -1.08
CA ILE A 117 13.55 -4.50 0.29
C ILE A 117 14.82 -5.18 0.85
N ILE A 118 15.07 -6.44 0.47
CA ILE A 118 16.21 -7.22 0.96
C ILE A 118 17.52 -6.60 0.46
N VAL A 119 17.52 -6.10 -0.78
CA VAL A 119 18.68 -5.40 -1.36
C VAL A 119 18.96 -4.11 -0.61
N LEU A 120 17.91 -3.33 -0.30
CA LEU A 120 18.05 -2.07 0.42
C LEU A 120 18.37 -2.23 1.90
N GLN A 121 18.03 -3.38 2.49
CA GLN A 121 18.32 -3.71 3.89
C GLN A 121 19.66 -4.43 4.08
N ASN A 122 20.37 -4.75 3.00
CA ASN A 122 21.70 -5.36 3.12
C ASN A 122 22.66 -4.37 3.82
N PRO A 123 23.36 -4.77 4.90
CA PRO A 123 24.30 -3.90 5.60
C PRO A 123 25.42 -3.32 4.71
N GLU A 124 25.79 -4.02 3.64
CA GLU A 124 26.81 -3.59 2.68
C GLU A 124 26.25 -2.66 1.59
N TYR A 125 24.92 -2.45 1.56
CA TYR A 125 24.29 -1.57 0.59
C TYR A 125 24.66 -0.11 0.87
N VAL A 126 25.24 0.55 -0.13
CA VAL A 126 25.48 1.99 -0.09
C VAL A 126 24.24 2.70 -0.63
N PRO A 127 23.53 3.51 0.19
CA PRO A 127 22.34 4.23 -0.23
C PRO A 127 22.59 5.11 -1.46
N LYS A 128 21.80 4.91 -2.51
CA LYS A 128 21.91 5.69 -3.74
C LYS A 128 20.59 6.40 -3.99
N ARG A 129 20.60 7.73 -3.96
CA ARG A 129 19.40 8.56 -4.12
C ARG A 129 18.51 8.19 -5.32
N TRP A 130 19.13 7.80 -6.44
CA TRP A 130 18.42 7.40 -7.66
C TRP A 130 17.80 6.00 -7.61
N VAL A 131 18.12 5.19 -6.60
CA VAL A 131 17.53 3.87 -6.33
C VAL A 131 16.51 3.98 -5.18
N ASP A 132 16.95 4.60 -4.09
CA ASP A 132 16.23 4.73 -2.83
C ASP A 132 14.91 5.49 -2.99
N ILE A 133 14.96 6.70 -3.57
CA ILE A 133 13.78 7.58 -3.69
C ILE A 133 12.70 6.94 -4.58
N PRO A 134 13.02 6.44 -5.80
CA PRO A 134 12.01 5.78 -6.61
C PRO A 134 11.41 4.55 -5.93
N TYR A 135 12.22 3.72 -5.28
CA TYR A 135 11.69 2.58 -4.56
C TYR A 135 10.74 3.02 -3.45
N MET A 136 11.17 3.95 -2.60
CA MET A 136 10.40 4.45 -1.47
C MET A 136 9.01 4.95 -1.88
N VAL A 137 8.93 5.71 -2.98
CA VAL A 137 7.67 6.25 -3.49
C VAL A 137 6.84 5.18 -4.21
N PHE A 138 7.42 4.38 -5.11
CA PHE A 138 6.66 3.56 -6.06
C PHE A 138 6.43 2.11 -5.63
N HIS A 139 7.21 1.54 -4.69
CA HIS A 139 7.06 0.13 -4.30
C HIS A 139 5.63 -0.19 -3.84
N ARG A 140 4.99 0.73 -3.11
CA ARG A 140 3.60 0.56 -2.65
C ARG A 140 2.64 0.56 -3.83
N HIS A 141 2.81 1.48 -4.77
CA HIS A 141 1.96 1.56 -5.97
C HIS A 141 2.06 0.30 -6.80
N LEU A 142 3.27 -0.23 -7.00
CA LEU A 142 3.49 -1.49 -7.71
C LEU A 142 2.83 -2.65 -6.96
N PHE A 143 3.05 -2.77 -5.65
CA PHE A 143 2.44 -3.79 -4.82
C PHE A 143 0.91 -3.76 -4.92
N ILE A 144 0.29 -2.59 -4.73
CA ILE A 144 -1.16 -2.41 -4.83
C ILE A 144 -1.65 -2.72 -6.24
N ALA A 145 -0.93 -2.30 -7.29
CA ALA A 145 -1.29 -2.57 -8.69
C ALA A 145 -1.27 -4.08 -9.01
N GLY A 146 -0.33 -4.83 -8.44
CA GLY A 146 -0.31 -6.29 -8.55
C GLY A 146 -1.57 -6.91 -7.94
N PHE A 147 -1.88 -6.60 -6.68
CA PHE A 147 -3.11 -7.09 -6.05
C PHE A 147 -4.38 -6.62 -6.77
N ALA A 148 -4.39 -5.39 -7.27
CA ALA A 148 -5.51 -4.84 -8.04
C ALA A 148 -5.83 -5.70 -9.27
N TRP A 149 -4.79 -6.13 -10.00
CA TRP A 149 -4.97 -7.03 -11.13
C TRP A 149 -5.50 -8.40 -10.71
N ILE A 150 -4.95 -9.00 -9.64
CA ILE A 150 -5.42 -10.30 -9.12
C ILE A 150 -6.91 -10.24 -8.81
N ILE A 151 -7.34 -9.22 -8.07
CA ILE A 151 -8.74 -9.00 -7.70
C ILE A 151 -9.60 -8.86 -8.96
N LEU A 152 -9.18 -8.03 -9.91
CA LEU A 152 -9.91 -7.82 -11.18
C LEU A 152 -10.02 -9.13 -11.99
N ALA A 153 -8.94 -9.91 -12.09
CA ALA A 153 -8.93 -11.18 -12.80
C ALA A 153 -9.89 -12.20 -12.16
N CYS A 154 -9.92 -12.27 -10.82
CA CYS A 154 -10.88 -13.10 -10.08
C CYS A 154 -12.33 -12.68 -10.35
N ILE A 155 -12.62 -11.37 -10.31
CA ILE A 155 -13.96 -10.82 -10.58
C ILE A 155 -14.43 -11.13 -12.00
N LEU A 156 -13.54 -11.01 -12.99
CA LEU A 156 -13.87 -11.25 -14.40
C LEU A 156 -13.92 -12.74 -14.77
N GLY A 157 -13.77 -13.65 -13.81
CA GLY A 157 -13.80 -15.10 -14.06
C GLY A 157 -12.50 -15.67 -14.65
N HIS A 158 -11.43 -14.87 -14.68
CA HIS A 158 -10.09 -15.30 -15.12
C HIS A 158 -9.18 -15.76 -13.96
N GLY A 159 -9.73 -15.89 -12.74
CA GLY A 159 -8.99 -16.28 -11.54
C GLY A 159 -8.73 -17.78 -11.38
N GLY A 160 -9.51 -18.65 -12.03
CA GLY A 160 -9.34 -20.11 -11.99
C GLY A 160 -9.14 -20.66 -10.56
N TYR A 161 -8.07 -21.44 -10.37
CA TYR A 161 -7.70 -22.02 -9.07
C TYR A 161 -7.44 -20.99 -7.98
N LEU A 162 -6.87 -19.82 -8.33
CA LEU A 162 -6.60 -18.79 -7.33
C LEU A 162 -7.90 -18.26 -6.72
N ASN A 163 -8.95 -18.12 -7.53
CA ASN A 163 -10.26 -17.70 -7.02
C ASN A 163 -10.85 -18.73 -6.04
N GLN A 164 -10.68 -20.03 -6.31
CA GLN A 164 -11.12 -21.10 -5.41
C GLN A 164 -10.34 -21.07 -4.08
N PHE A 165 -9.02 -20.90 -4.16
CA PHE A 165 -8.17 -20.80 -2.98
C PHE A 165 -8.53 -19.57 -2.12
N LEU A 166 -8.67 -18.39 -2.73
CA LEU A 166 -9.01 -17.15 -2.03
C LEU A 166 -10.42 -17.15 -1.44
N SER A 167 -11.34 -17.96 -2.00
CA SER A 167 -12.70 -18.11 -1.50
C SER A 167 -12.83 -19.22 -0.45
N TRP A 168 -11.72 -19.82 -0.02
CA TRP A 168 -11.75 -20.96 0.89
C TRP A 168 -12.06 -20.54 2.32
N ASN A 169 -13.07 -21.16 2.94
CA ASN A 169 -13.54 -20.83 4.30
C ASN A 169 -12.45 -20.97 5.38
N ILE A 170 -11.40 -21.77 5.15
CA ILE A 170 -10.25 -21.90 6.08
C ILE A 170 -9.50 -20.56 6.24
N LEU A 171 -9.57 -19.68 5.24
CA LEU A 171 -8.93 -18.36 5.32
C LEU A 171 -9.68 -17.40 6.25
N ILE A 172 -10.95 -17.66 6.60
CA ILE A 172 -11.76 -16.81 7.47
C ILE A 172 -11.18 -16.75 8.90
N PRO A 173 -10.96 -17.87 9.61
CA PRO A 173 -10.33 -17.82 10.94
C PRO A 173 -8.90 -17.29 10.89
N PHE A 174 -8.15 -17.61 9.82
CA PHE A 174 -6.79 -17.09 9.65
C PHE A 174 -6.77 -15.56 9.54
N THR A 175 -7.68 -14.99 8.75
CA THR A 175 -7.82 -13.53 8.62
C THR A 175 -8.12 -12.86 9.97
N ARG A 176 -9.00 -13.48 10.79
CA ARG A 176 -9.30 -12.98 12.14
C ARG A 176 -8.09 -13.06 13.07
N LEU A 177 -7.31 -14.14 12.98
CA LEU A 177 -6.10 -14.31 13.76
C LEU A 177 -5.03 -13.29 13.39
N THR A 178 -4.75 -13.11 12.11
CA THR A 178 -3.80 -12.10 11.63
C THR A 178 -4.22 -10.69 12.03
N TYR A 179 -5.52 -10.38 11.97
CA TYR A 179 -6.04 -9.10 12.44
C TYR A 179 -5.86 -8.91 13.96
N GLY A 180 -6.14 -9.95 14.75
CA GLY A 180 -5.88 -9.94 16.20
C GLY A 180 -4.41 -9.70 16.50
N ALA A 181 -3.51 -10.45 15.84
CA ALA A 181 -2.07 -10.30 15.98
C ALA A 181 -1.59 -8.89 15.59
N PHE A 182 -2.15 -8.30 14.52
CA PHE A 182 -1.84 -6.94 14.10
C PHE A 182 -2.20 -5.90 15.17
N LEU A 183 -3.39 -6.02 15.79
CA LEU A 183 -3.82 -5.12 16.86
C LEU A 183 -2.93 -5.25 18.11
N THR A 184 -2.54 -6.48 18.48
CA THR A 184 -1.71 -6.71 19.68
C THR A 184 -0.24 -6.37 19.47
N HIS A 185 0.26 -6.50 18.25
CA HIS A 185 1.68 -6.33 17.94
C HIS A 185 2.21 -4.94 18.33
N VAL A 186 1.47 -3.87 18.02
CA VAL A 186 1.87 -2.49 18.36
C VAL A 186 1.95 -2.29 19.88
N LEU A 187 1.06 -2.92 20.64
CA LEU A 187 1.07 -2.86 22.10
C LEU A 187 2.31 -3.55 22.68
N ILE A 188 2.65 -4.74 22.16
CA ILE A 188 3.82 -5.50 22.59
C ILE A 188 5.11 -4.72 22.30
N GLN A 189 5.26 -4.20 21.08
CA GLN A 189 6.41 -3.37 20.70
C GLN A 189 6.57 -2.12 21.58
N SER A 190 5.44 -1.50 21.95
CA SER A 190 5.45 -0.34 22.83
C SER A 190 5.95 -0.71 24.22
N ILE A 191 5.42 -1.79 24.80
CA ILE A 191 5.83 -2.28 26.14
C ILE A 191 7.31 -2.64 26.18
N GLU A 192 7.81 -3.35 25.16
CA GLU A 192 9.24 -3.68 25.06
C GLU A 192 10.11 -2.42 25.00
N THR A 193 9.70 -1.42 24.20
CA THR A 193 10.42 -0.14 24.09
C THR A 193 10.45 0.61 25.42
N TYR A 194 9.33 0.68 26.16
CA TYR A 194 9.29 1.31 27.49
C TYR A 194 10.02 0.52 28.58
N SER A 195 10.19 -0.79 28.39
CA SER A 195 10.98 -1.63 29.30
C SER A 195 12.48 -1.41 29.16
N GLN A 196 12.94 -0.91 28.01
CA GLN A 196 14.31 -0.47 27.82
C GLN A 196 14.52 0.82 28.61
N ARG A 197 15.28 0.74 29.72
CA ARG A 197 15.59 1.87 30.60
C ARG A 197 16.64 2.81 29.98
N VAL A 198 16.36 3.33 28.79
CA VAL A 198 17.19 4.33 28.11
C VAL A 198 16.56 5.72 28.34
N PRO A 199 17.34 6.76 28.69
CA PRO A 199 16.78 8.10 28.88
C PRO A 199 16.16 8.62 27.58
N GLY A 200 14.84 8.73 27.55
CA GLY A 200 14.10 9.31 26.44
C GLY A 200 14.35 10.81 26.34
N THR A 201 14.92 11.27 25.23
CA THR A 201 14.97 12.70 24.93
C THR A 201 13.58 13.14 24.47
N LEU A 202 12.93 14.00 25.25
CA LEU A 202 11.61 14.54 24.95
C LEU A 202 11.71 15.55 23.80
N ILE A 203 11.63 15.05 22.56
CA ILE A 203 11.50 15.88 21.36
C ILE A 203 10.01 15.98 21.03
N ALA A 204 9.53 17.18 20.72
CA ALA A 204 8.12 17.55 20.51
C ALA A 204 7.33 16.67 19.52
N MET A 205 8.03 15.84 18.73
CA MET A 205 7.47 14.88 17.78
C MET A 205 6.67 13.75 18.47
N ASN A 206 6.97 13.42 19.74
CA ASN A 206 6.26 12.36 20.49
C ASN A 206 4.85 12.74 20.96
N TYR A 207 4.49 14.03 21.00
CA TYR A 207 3.17 14.46 21.48
C TYR A 207 2.07 14.40 20.42
N TRP A 208 2.42 14.37 19.14
CA TRP A 208 1.45 14.45 18.04
C TRP A 208 1.04 13.10 17.45
N PHE A 209 1.78 12.04 17.79
CA PHE A 209 1.59 10.70 17.21
C PHE A 209 1.21 9.63 18.24
N HIS A 210 0.91 10.03 19.48
CA HIS A 210 0.21 9.22 20.48
C HIS A 210 -1.23 9.69 20.63
#